data_AF-A0A453BSS0-F1
#
_entry.id   AF-A0A453BSS0-F1
#
_cell.length_a   1.000
_cell.length_b   1.000
_cell.length_c   1.000
_cell.angle_alpha   90.00
_cell.angle_beta   90.00
_cell.angle_gamma   90.00
#
_symmetry.space_group_name_H-M   'P 1'
#
loop_
_entity.id
_entity.type
_entity.pdbx_description
1 polymer ?
#
loop_
_entity_poly.entity_id
_entity_poly.type
_entity_poly.pdbx_seq_one_letter_code
_entity_poly.pdbx_strand_id
1 'polypeptide(L)'
;MLMYLTDGVEGGETHFPQAGDGGECSCGGRMVRGLCVKPNKGDAVLFWSMGFDGNTDSNSLHSGCAVVKGEKWSATKWMRQKMTF
;
A
#
# COMPACT_ATOMS: atom_id res chain seq x y z
N MET A 1 2.14 -3.51 -8.23
CA MET A 1 3.22 -2.54 -7.91
C MET A 1 2.61 -1.16 -7.82
N LEU A 2 2.85 -0.45 -6.73
CA LEU A 2 2.37 0.91 -6.49
C LEU A 2 3.59 1.83 -6.30
N MET A 3 3.72 2.85 -7.15
CA MET A 3 4.84 3.79 -7.16
C MET A 3 4.39 5.14 -6.60
N TYR A 4 5.24 5.78 -5.79
CA TYR A 4 4.99 7.10 -5.21
C TYR A 4 5.70 8.19 -6.01
N LEU A 5 4.95 9.21 -6.42
CA LEU A 5 5.41 10.21 -7.40
C LEU A 5 5.67 11.60 -6.79
N THR A 6 5.18 11.83 -5.58
CA THR A 6 5.35 13.09 -4.84
C THR A 6 6.14 12.92 -3.55
N ASP A 7 6.75 14.01 -3.11
CA ASP A 7 7.51 14.13 -1.87
C ASP A 7 6.80 15.10 -0.91
N GLY A 8 7.16 15.07 0.37
CA GLY A 8 6.66 16.01 1.38
C GLY A 8 5.20 15.79 1.81
N VAL A 9 4.67 14.58 1.64
CA VAL A 9 3.31 14.22 2.07
C VAL A 9 3.30 13.88 3.56
N GLU A 10 2.38 14.50 4.31
CA GLU A 10 2.05 14.09 5.68
C GLU A 10 0.76 13.25 5.66
N GLY A 11 0.79 12.07 6.29
CA GLY A 11 -0.24 11.04 6.10
C GLY A 11 -0.07 10.33 4.74
N GLY A 12 -1.19 9.89 4.15
CA GLY A 12 -1.19 9.29 2.82
C GLY A 12 -0.45 7.94 2.73
N GLU A 13 -0.21 7.26 3.84
CA GLU A 13 0.42 5.94 3.86
C GLU A 13 -0.40 4.92 3.05
N THR A 14 0.27 3.90 2.52
CA THR A 14 -0.41 2.70 2.02
C THR A 14 -0.52 1.72 3.17
N HIS A 15 -1.75 1.45 3.62
CA HIS A 15 -2.05 0.64 4.80
C HIS A 15 -2.46 -0.76 4.41
N PHE A 16 -1.86 -1.75 5.05
CA PHE A 16 -2.17 -3.17 4.93
C PHE A 16 -2.67 -3.68 6.30
N PRO A 17 -3.99 -3.67 6.57
CA PRO A 17 -4.56 -3.98 7.89
C PRO A 17 -4.31 -5.42 8.37
N GLN A 18 -4.13 -6.36 7.45
CA GLN A 18 -3.93 -7.78 7.76
C GLN A 18 -2.46 -8.21 7.65
N ALA A 19 -1.59 -7.35 7.11
CA ALA A 19 -0.17 -7.66 6.97
C ALA A 19 0.63 -7.26 8.23
N GLY A 20 1.80 -7.88 8.38
CA GLY A 20 2.70 -7.69 9.51
C GLY A 20 2.34 -8.53 10.72
N ASP A 21 3.22 -8.54 11.72
CA ASP A 21 3.11 -9.40 12.91
C ASP A 21 2.12 -8.87 13.96
N GLY A 22 1.05 -8.22 13.52
CA GLY A 22 0.04 -7.61 14.39
C GLY A 22 0.46 -6.31 15.07
N GLY A 23 1.53 -5.67 14.60
CA GLY A 23 1.96 -4.35 15.08
C GLY A 23 0.98 -3.23 14.74
N GLU A 24 1.28 -2.04 15.25
CA GLU A 24 0.57 -0.80 14.93
C GLU A 24 1.44 0.14 14.10
N CYS A 25 0.81 0.93 13.24
CA CYS A 25 1.46 1.91 12.39
C CYS A 25 0.64 3.21 12.31
N SER A 26 1.29 4.31 11.93
CA SER A 26 0.61 5.58 11.68
C SER A 26 -0.04 5.57 10.30
N CYS A 27 -1.34 5.85 10.27
CA CYS A 27 -2.16 6.02 9.07
C CYS A 27 -2.95 7.33 9.17
N GLY A 28 -2.59 8.34 8.37
CA GLY A 28 -3.26 9.64 8.39
C GLY A 28 -3.23 10.32 9.77
N GLY A 29 -2.15 10.13 10.53
CA GLY A 29 -1.98 10.67 11.88
C GLY A 29 -2.69 9.89 13.00
N ARG A 30 -3.24 8.70 12.72
CA ARG A 30 -3.83 7.81 13.73
C ARG A 30 -3.05 6.50 13.79
N MET A 31 -2.87 5.97 15.00
CA MET A 31 -2.33 4.62 15.18
C MET A 31 -3.42 3.60 14.81
N VAL A 32 -3.08 2.70 13.89
CA VAL A 32 -3.94 1.62 13.43
C VAL A 32 -3.16 0.31 13.39
N ARG A 33 -3.87 -0.81 13.53
CA ARG A 33 -3.26 -2.14 13.40
C ARG A 33 -2.85 -2.41 11.94
N GLY A 34 -1.72 -3.09 11.77
CA GLY A 34 -1.21 -3.57 10.49
C GLY A 34 0.11 -2.92 10.09
N LEU A 35 0.40 -2.94 8.80
CA LEU A 35 1.61 -2.36 8.21
C LEU A 35 1.25 -1.11 7.40
N CYS A 36 2.00 -0.03 7.58
CA CYS A 36 1.82 1.21 6.82
C CYS A 36 3.13 1.56 6.11
N VAL A 37 3.04 1.91 4.83
CA VAL A 37 4.19 2.37 4.04
C VAL A 37 4.03 3.84 3.71
N LYS A 38 4.97 4.67 4.16
CA LYS A 38 4.99 6.11 3.88
C LYS A 38 5.28 6.36 2.38
N PRO A 39 4.55 7.28 1.72
CA PRO A 39 4.84 7.62 0.34
C PRO A 39 6.07 8.55 0.25
N ASN A 40 7.22 8.00 -0.13
CA ASN A 40 8.39 8.81 -0.49
C ASN A 40 8.59 8.78 -2.00
N LYS A 41 8.89 9.93 -2.60
CA LYS A 41 9.04 10.05 -4.06
C LYS A 41 10.12 9.10 -4.58
N GLY A 42 9.76 8.32 -5.60
CA GLY A 42 10.66 7.37 -6.25
C GLY A 42 10.59 5.95 -5.68
N ASP A 43 10.05 5.77 -4.48
CA ASP A 43 9.84 4.45 -3.89
C ASP A 43 8.66 3.72 -4.56
N ALA A 44 8.72 2.40 -4.53
CA ALA A 44 7.63 1.54 -4.98
C ALA A 44 7.38 0.38 -4.00
N VAL A 45 6.11 0.06 -3.79
CA VAL A 45 5.68 -1.12 -3.03
C VAL A 45 5.25 -2.20 -4.00
N LEU A 46 5.87 -3.37 -3.87
CA LEU A 46 5.47 -4.60 -4.54
C LEU A 46 4.84 -5.56 -3.52
N PHE A 47 3.66 -6.04 -3.85
CA PHE A 47 2.92 -7.04 -3.07
C PHE A 47 2.13 -7.92 -4.04
N TRP A 48 1.80 -9.13 -3.60
CA TRP A 48 1.05 -10.12 -4.36
C TRP A 48 -0.38 -10.17 -3.86
N SER A 49 -1.36 -10.17 -4.77
CA SER A 49 -2.77 -10.31 -4.41
C SER A 49 -3.23 -11.77 -4.28
N MET A 50 -2.35 -12.72 -4.61
CA MET A 50 -2.62 -14.15 -4.60
C MET A 50 -1.43 -14.92 -4.04
N GLY A 51 -1.70 -16.02 -3.36
CA GLY A 51 -0.69 -16.99 -2.92
C GLY A 51 -0.15 -17.83 -4.07
N PHE A 52 0.81 -18.72 -3.75
CA PHE A 52 1.39 -19.65 -4.73
C PHE A 52 0.38 -20.67 -5.27
N ASP A 53 -0.70 -20.91 -4.53
CA ASP A 53 -1.83 -21.76 -4.92
C ASP A 53 -2.83 -21.05 -5.85
N GLY A 54 -2.65 -19.74 -6.10
CA GLY A 54 -3.54 -18.93 -6.93
C GLY A 54 -4.77 -18.40 -6.20
N ASN A 55 -4.96 -18.70 -4.91
CA ASN A 55 -6.04 -18.15 -4.11
C ASN A 55 -5.72 -16.72 -3.67
N THR A 56 -6.76 -15.91 -3.42
CA THR A 56 -6.58 -14.54 -2.92
C THR A 56 -5.83 -14.54 -1.59
N ASP A 57 -4.80 -13.71 -1.49
CA ASP A 57 -4.07 -13.50 -0.25
C ASP A 57 -4.75 -12.40 0.58
N SER A 58 -5.29 -12.74 1.74
CA SER A 58 -5.98 -11.80 2.63
C SER A 58 -5.02 -10.74 3.21
N ASN A 59 -3.74 -11.07 3.35
CA ASN A 59 -2.71 -10.13 3.81
C ASN A 59 -2.43 -9.02 2.78
N SER A 60 -2.88 -9.20 1.53
CA SER A 60 -2.72 -8.21 0.46
C SER A 60 -3.78 -7.10 0.48
N LEU A 61 -4.80 -7.19 1.35
CA LEU A 61 -5.79 -6.14 1.52
C LEU A 61 -5.07 -4.85 1.86
N HIS A 62 -5.33 -3.79 1.09
CA HIS A 62 -4.68 -2.51 1.27
C HIS A 62 -5.59 -1.33 0.94
N SER A 63 -5.27 -0.18 1.53
CA SER A 63 -5.96 1.08 1.31
C SER A 63 -4.98 2.26 1.35
N GLY A 64 -5.43 3.42 0.86
CA GLY A 64 -4.72 4.67 1.08
C GLY A 64 -5.24 5.38 2.33
N CYS A 65 -4.34 5.72 3.25
CA CYS A 65 -4.66 6.57 4.39
C CYS A 65 -4.99 8.01 3.94
N ALA A 66 -5.70 8.74 4.80
CA ALA A 66 -5.98 10.16 4.56
C ALA A 66 -4.67 10.96 4.42
N VAL A 67 -4.60 11.83 3.41
CA VAL A 67 -3.53 12.83 3.30
C VAL A 67 -3.88 13.96 4.27
N VAL A 68 -2.99 14.22 5.22
CA VAL A 68 -3.15 15.30 6.21
C VAL A 68 -2.64 16.61 5.65
N LYS A 69 -1.54 16.59 4.88
CA LYS A 69 -0.97 17.76 4.22
C LYS A 69 -0.20 17.39 2.96
N GLY A 70 -0.24 18.30 1.99
CA GLY A 70 0.37 18.11 0.67
C GLY A 70 -0.58 17.36 -0.28
N GLU A 71 0.00 16.74 -1.31
CA GLU A 71 -0.75 15.98 -2.32
C GLU A 71 -0.03 14.67 -2.64
N LYS A 72 -0.76 13.55 -2.57
CA LYS A 72 -0.24 12.23 -2.90
C LYS A 72 -0.56 11.88 -4.34
N TRP A 73 0.47 11.75 -5.17
CA TRP A 73 0.35 11.13 -6.49
C TRP A 73 0.97 9.74 -6.48
N SER A 74 0.26 8.79 -7.09
CA SER A 74 0.73 7.42 -7.24
C SER A 74 0.41 6.85 -8.60
N ALA A 75 1.25 5.96 -9.10
CA ALA A 75 0.98 5.15 -10.28
C ALA A 75 0.91 3.66 -9.90
N THR A 76 -0.16 2.99 -10.31
CA THR A 76 -0.39 1.58 -10.02
C THR A 76 -0.24 0.74 -11.28
N LYS A 77 0.68 -0.23 -11.25
CA LYS A 77 0.81 -1.26 -12.29
C LYS A 77 0.29 -2.59 -11.77
N TRP A 78 -0.82 -3.05 -12.36
CA TRP A 78 -1.32 -4.40 -12.18
C TRP A 78 -0.67 -5.37 -13.16
N MET A 79 -0.36 -6.56 -12.66
CA MET A 79 0.21 -7.67 -13.43
C MET A 79 -0.71 -8.87 -13.25
N ARG A 80 -1.16 -9.45 -14.36
CA ARG A 80 -2.08 -10.60 -14.36
C ARG A 80 -1.29 -11.89 -14.50
N GLN A 81 -1.78 -12.98 -13.91
CA GLN A 81 -1.16 -14.31 -14.02
C GLN A 81 -1.13 -14.83 -15.48
N LYS A 82 -2.09 -14.41 -16.30
CA LYS A 82 -2.20 -14.74 -17.71
C LYS A 82 -2.56 -13.49 -18.51
N MET A 83 -2.19 -13.48 -19.78
CA MET A 83 -2.63 -12.45 -20.71
C MET A 83 -4.14 -12.61 -20.95
N THR A 84 -4.89 -11.55 -20.74
CA THR A 84 -6.27 -11.43 -21.20
C THR A 84 -6.23 -10.76 -22.57
N PHE A 85 -6.61 -11.51 -23.62
CA PHE A 85 -6.83 -10.99 -24.98
C PHE A 85 -8.28 -10.54 -25.13
#